data_AF-A0A6G6WC06-F1
#
_entry.id   AF-A0A6G6WC06-F1
#
_cell.length_a   1.000
_cell.length_b   1.000
_cell.length_c   1.000
_cell.angle_alpha   90.00
_cell.angle_beta   90.00
_cell.angle_gamma   90.00
#
_symmetry.space_group_name_H-M   'P 1'
#
loop_
_entity.id
_entity.type
_entity.pdbx_description
1 polymer ?
#
loop_
_entity_poly.entity_id
_entity_poly.type
_entity_poly.pdbx_seq_one_letter_code
_entity_poly.pdbx_strand_id
1 'polypeptide(L)'
;MNAIRTYAAAGVAALALGTLGSLAPADAASHATSGKPDKTPCAQEQKQVDKAEDALARVTEVFAHQKSKVEKLQDRLTDATTDEEKARLQTRLDKALATKQHAKKDKAAQRQRLAQAEQRLADCQAEQQPA
;
A
#
# COMPACT_ATOMS: atom_id res chain seq x y z
N MET A 1 0.43 2.21 -30.94
CA MET A 1 -0.35 1.32 -31.82
C MET A 1 0.48 0.05 -31.92
N ASN A 2 0.21 -1.03 -31.19
CA ASN A 2 -1.00 -1.83 -31.28
C ASN A 2 -1.30 -2.60 -30.00
N ALA A 3 -2.58 -2.90 -29.89
CA ALA A 3 -3.33 -3.39 -28.76
C ALA A 3 -3.34 -4.93 -28.67
N ILE A 4 -3.56 -5.41 -27.44
CA ILE A 4 -4.48 -6.49 -27.00
C ILE A 4 -4.46 -7.82 -27.78
N ARG A 5 -4.30 -8.92 -27.02
CA ARG A 5 -5.02 -10.23 -27.06
C ARG A 5 -4.17 -11.23 -26.24
N THR A 6 -4.66 -12.11 -25.36
CA THR A 6 -5.89 -12.91 -25.43
C THR A 6 -6.17 -13.52 -24.05
N TYR A 7 -7.46 -13.60 -23.67
CA TYR A 7 -7.96 -14.34 -22.51
C TYR A 7 -8.30 -15.79 -22.89
N ALA A 8 -8.29 -16.64 -21.85
CA ALA A 8 -9.16 -17.80 -21.59
C ALA A 8 -8.96 -19.14 -22.35
N ALA A 9 -8.87 -20.21 -21.55
CA ALA A 9 -9.85 -21.30 -21.44
C ALA A 9 -9.29 -22.74 -21.51
N ALA A 10 -10.05 -23.62 -20.85
CA ALA A 10 -10.04 -25.09 -20.82
C ALA A 10 -9.05 -25.75 -19.82
N GLY A 11 -9.45 -26.71 -18.99
CA GLY A 11 -10.59 -27.61 -19.13
C GLY A 11 -11.07 -28.23 -17.82
N VAL A 12 -12.29 -28.75 -17.94
CA VAL A 12 -13.18 -29.30 -16.92
C VAL A 12 -12.95 -30.80 -16.78
N ALA A 13 -13.22 -31.28 -15.55
CA ALA A 13 -13.67 -32.63 -15.16
C ALA A 13 -12.69 -33.81 -15.16
N ALA A 14 -12.60 -34.45 -13.99
CA ALA A 14 -13.01 -35.85 -13.85
C ALA A 14 -13.49 -36.10 -12.41
N LEU A 15 -14.81 -36.28 -12.26
CA LEU A 15 -15.41 -36.98 -11.12
C LEU A 15 -15.09 -38.47 -11.29
N ALA A 16 -14.39 -39.06 -10.34
CA ALA A 16 -14.27 -40.51 -10.22
C ALA A 16 -14.77 -40.92 -8.83
N LEU A 17 -16.05 -41.29 -8.76
CA LEU A 17 -16.55 -42.15 -7.68
C LEU A 17 -15.97 -43.55 -7.89
N GLY A 18 -15.17 -44.00 -6.94
CA GLY A 18 -14.57 -45.34 -6.90
C GLY A 18 -14.48 -45.83 -5.47
N THR A 19 -15.24 -46.87 -5.19
CA THR A 19 -15.54 -47.56 -3.93
C THR A 19 -14.36 -48.25 -3.24
N LEU A 20 -14.39 -48.20 -1.89
CA LEU A 20 -13.98 -49.23 -0.91
C LEU A 20 -12.57 -49.87 -1.04
N GLY A 21 -11.65 -49.41 -0.19
CA GLY A 21 -10.40 -50.10 0.13
C GLY A 21 -9.62 -49.33 1.20
N SER A 22 -9.76 -49.75 2.46
CA SER A 22 -9.09 -49.17 3.62
C SER A 22 -7.58 -49.08 3.43
N LEU A 23 -7.01 -47.87 3.39
CA LEU A 23 -5.64 -47.55 3.81
C LEU A 23 -5.52 -46.02 3.97
N ALA A 24 -5.48 -45.59 5.24
CA ALA A 24 -4.97 -44.32 5.75
C ALA A 24 -5.29 -43.02 4.97
N PRO A 25 -6.27 -42.22 5.42
CA PRO A 25 -6.08 -40.79 5.32
C PRO A 25 -4.95 -40.42 6.28
N ALA A 26 -3.77 -40.13 5.73
CA ALA A 26 -2.89 -39.11 6.32
C ALA A 26 -3.58 -37.76 6.13
N ASP A 27 -4.76 -37.63 6.75
CA ASP A 27 -5.40 -36.35 7.00
C ASP A 27 -4.40 -35.57 7.83
N ALA A 28 -4.02 -34.42 7.29
CA ALA A 28 -3.25 -33.39 7.95
C ALA A 28 -4.09 -32.75 9.09
N ALA A 29 -4.55 -33.58 10.02
CA ALA A 29 -5.24 -33.23 11.24
C ALA A 29 -4.26 -33.39 12.41
N SER A 30 -3.25 -32.54 12.45
CA SER A 30 -2.38 -32.36 13.62
C SER A 30 -1.71 -30.99 13.58
N HIS A 31 -2.53 -29.93 13.67
CA HIS A 31 -2.11 -28.77 14.44
C HIS A 31 -2.69 -28.88 15.85
N ALA A 32 -2.21 -29.90 16.57
CA ALA A 32 -2.24 -29.90 18.01
C ALA A 32 -1.49 -28.66 18.51
N THR A 33 -2.18 -27.92 19.36
CA THR A 33 -1.73 -26.76 20.11
C THR A 33 -0.42 -27.07 20.85
N SER A 34 0.60 -26.24 20.66
CA SER A 34 1.72 -26.12 21.59
C SER A 34 2.33 -24.72 21.49
N GLY A 35 1.99 -23.88 22.46
CA GLY A 35 2.70 -22.64 22.82
C GLY A 35 2.58 -21.48 21.85
N LYS A 36 1.38 -20.93 21.62
CA LYS A 36 1.27 -19.62 20.96
C LYS A 36 1.43 -18.52 22.02
N PRO A 37 2.33 -17.55 21.84
CA PRO A 37 2.41 -16.41 22.75
C PRO A 37 1.05 -15.73 22.78
N ASP A 38 0.59 -15.38 23.98
CA ASP A 38 -0.61 -14.57 24.24
C ASP A 38 -0.58 -13.31 23.38
N LYS A 39 -1.13 -13.40 22.17
CA LYS A 39 -1.37 -12.26 21.30
C LYS A 39 -2.86 -12.21 21.12
N THR A 40 -3.49 -11.25 21.81
CA THR A 40 -4.83 -10.76 21.50
C THR A 40 -5.00 -10.72 19.97
N PRO A 41 -6.01 -11.42 19.41
CA PRO A 41 -5.96 -11.85 18.01
C PRO A 41 -5.92 -10.70 16.97
N CYS A 42 -6.20 -9.44 17.34
CA CYS A 42 -6.03 -8.26 16.48
C CYS A 42 -4.85 -7.34 16.79
N ALA A 43 -3.99 -7.64 17.78
CA ALA A 43 -2.91 -6.73 18.16
C ALA A 43 -1.91 -6.47 17.03
N GLN A 44 -1.77 -7.40 16.08
CA GLN A 44 -0.91 -7.22 14.93
C GLN A 44 -1.50 -6.25 13.90
N GLU A 45 -2.81 -6.33 13.61
CA GLU A 45 -3.46 -5.40 12.67
C GLU A 45 -3.51 -3.99 13.24
N GLN A 46 -3.72 -3.84 14.56
CA GLN A 46 -3.62 -2.54 15.22
C GLN A 46 -2.24 -1.90 14.98
N LYS A 47 -1.15 -2.67 15.17
CA LYS A 47 0.21 -2.18 14.88
C LYS A 47 0.42 -1.78 13.43
N GLN A 48 -0.28 -2.42 12.48
CA GLN A 48 -0.19 -2.06 11.07
C GLN A 48 -0.93 -0.75 10.79
N VAL A 49 -2.07 -0.51 11.44
CA VAL A 49 -2.77 0.78 11.40
C VAL A 49 -1.86 1.87 11.95
N ASP A 50 -1.33 1.71 13.17
CA ASP A 50 -0.44 2.70 13.80
C ASP A 50 0.76 3.03 12.89
N LYS A 51 1.40 2.00 12.32
CA LYS A 51 2.51 2.20 11.38
C LYS A 51 2.09 2.91 10.09
N ALA A 52 0.89 2.64 9.59
CA ALA A 52 0.36 3.27 8.38
C ALA A 52 0.01 4.75 8.61
N GLU A 53 -0.50 5.08 9.80
CA GLU A 53 -0.74 6.46 10.25
C GLU A 53 0.58 7.24 10.37
N ASP A 54 1.59 6.67 11.04
CA ASP A 54 2.93 7.26 11.15
C ASP A 54 3.55 7.52 9.77
N ALA A 55 3.42 6.55 8.85
CA ALA A 55 3.89 6.72 7.48
C ALA A 55 3.10 7.81 6.73
N LEU A 56 1.80 7.93 6.97
CA LEU A 56 0.98 9.00 6.39
C LEU A 56 1.38 10.38 6.90
N ALA A 57 1.73 10.49 8.19
CA ALA A 57 2.26 11.73 8.77
C ALA A 57 3.56 12.14 8.09
N ARG A 58 4.53 11.21 7.97
CA ARG A 58 5.83 11.49 7.31
C ARG A 58 5.67 11.92 5.85
N VAL A 59 4.87 11.21 5.05
CA VAL A 59 4.70 11.58 3.62
C VAL A 59 3.92 12.89 3.48
N THR A 60 3.07 13.23 4.43
CA THR A 60 2.39 14.53 4.48
C THR A 60 3.37 15.67 4.74
N GLU A 61 4.32 15.48 5.65
CA GLU A 61 5.40 16.44 5.90
C GLU A 61 6.28 16.62 4.66
N VAL A 62 6.69 15.53 4.01
CA VAL A 62 7.46 15.59 2.76
C VAL A 62 6.70 16.38 1.69
N PHE A 63 5.40 16.13 1.52
CA PHE A 63 4.58 16.89 0.57
C PHE A 63 4.52 18.39 0.92
N ALA A 64 4.38 18.74 2.20
CA ALA A 64 4.41 20.12 2.66
C ALA A 64 5.77 20.79 2.38
N HIS A 65 6.87 20.09 2.64
CA HIS A 65 8.21 20.56 2.32
C HIS A 65 8.40 20.81 0.82
N GLN A 66 7.94 19.90 -0.04
CA GLN A 66 8.01 20.10 -1.49
C GLN A 66 7.15 21.27 -1.97
N LYS A 67 5.99 21.50 -1.33
CA LYS A 67 5.17 22.69 -1.61
C LYS A 67 5.93 23.98 -1.30
N SER A 68 6.53 24.08 -0.10
CA SER A 68 7.34 25.24 0.29
C SER A 68 8.56 25.45 -0.63
N LYS A 69 9.21 24.36 -1.09
CA LYS A 69 10.33 24.45 -2.02
C LYS A 69 9.93 25.01 -3.39
N VAL A 70 8.75 24.63 -3.89
CA VAL A 70 8.19 25.18 -5.12
C VAL A 70 7.91 26.67 -4.97
N GLU A 71 7.26 27.09 -3.88
CA GLU A 71 6.97 28.50 -3.59
C GLU A 71 8.25 29.33 -3.54
N LYS A 72 9.27 28.89 -2.77
CA LYS A 72 10.57 29.57 -2.70
C LYS A 72 11.28 29.68 -4.05
N LEU A 73 11.12 28.70 -4.93
CA LEU A 73 11.72 28.75 -6.28
C LEU A 73 10.97 29.70 -7.20
N GLN A 74 9.64 29.82 -7.04
CA GLN A 74 8.84 30.81 -7.76
C GLN A 74 9.21 32.22 -7.33
N ASP A 75 9.32 32.48 -6.02
CA ASP A 75 9.72 33.80 -5.50
C ASP A 75 11.08 34.22 -6.06
N ARG A 76 12.08 33.31 -5.96
CA ARG A 76 13.42 33.57 -6.50
C ARG A 76 13.43 33.77 -8.02
N LEU A 77 12.56 33.08 -8.75
CA LEU A 77 12.45 33.24 -10.20
C LEU A 77 11.90 34.62 -10.55
N THR A 78 10.96 35.14 -9.76
CA THR A 78 10.43 36.50 -9.89
C THR A 78 11.48 37.55 -9.57
N ASP A 79 12.32 37.31 -8.56
CA ASP A 79 13.39 38.24 -8.15
C ASP A 79 14.62 38.21 -9.08
N ALA A 80 14.79 37.15 -9.88
CA ALA A 80 15.95 36.99 -10.75
C ALA A 80 15.98 38.05 -11.85
N THR A 81 17.12 38.73 -11.99
CA THR A 81 17.30 39.84 -12.93
C THR A 81 18.03 39.44 -14.20
N THR A 82 18.75 38.30 -14.20
CA THR A 82 19.53 37.82 -15.34
C THR A 82 18.88 36.61 -15.99
N ASP A 83 19.00 36.50 -17.32
CA ASP A 83 18.39 35.39 -18.07
C ASP A 83 19.01 34.03 -17.72
N GLU A 84 20.32 34.00 -17.44
CA GLU A 84 21.00 32.77 -17.02
C GLU A 84 20.47 32.28 -15.66
N GLU A 85 20.27 33.18 -14.71
CA GLU A 85 19.70 32.83 -13.41
C GLU A 85 18.25 32.35 -13.54
N LYS A 86 17.44 33.04 -14.34
CA LYS A 86 16.06 32.62 -14.64
C LYS A 86 16.01 31.23 -15.24
N ALA A 87 16.84 30.92 -16.23
CA ALA A 87 16.88 29.60 -16.86
C ALA A 87 17.27 28.49 -15.86
N ARG A 88 18.23 28.77 -14.97
CA ARG A 88 18.63 27.84 -13.90
C ARG A 88 17.52 27.62 -12.88
N LEU A 89 16.83 28.68 -12.47
CA LEU A 89 15.71 28.62 -11.52
C LEU A 89 14.50 27.92 -12.12
N GLN A 90 14.17 28.17 -13.38
CA GLN A 90 13.13 27.48 -14.12
C GLN A 90 13.37 25.96 -14.13
N THR A 91 14.59 25.54 -14.49
CA THR A 91 14.96 24.11 -14.49
C THR A 91 14.82 23.49 -13.10
N ARG A 92 15.15 24.22 -12.03
CA ARG A 92 14.98 23.76 -10.64
C ARG A 92 13.50 23.70 -10.25
N LEU A 93 12.71 24.68 -10.68
CA LEU A 93 11.27 24.74 -10.45
C LEU A 93 10.57 23.55 -11.11
N ASP A 94 10.89 23.24 -12.37
CA ASP A 94 10.31 22.11 -13.09
C ASP A 94 10.61 20.78 -12.39
N LYS A 95 11.87 20.58 -11.94
CA LYS A 95 12.25 19.43 -11.13
C LYS A 95 11.49 19.38 -9.81
N ALA A 96 11.36 20.50 -9.10
CA ALA A 96 10.64 20.58 -7.84
C ALA A 96 9.14 20.28 -8.02
N LEU A 97 8.52 20.75 -9.10
CA LEU A 97 7.14 20.44 -9.46
C LEU A 97 6.94 18.95 -9.72
N ALA A 98 7.85 18.31 -10.45
CA ALA A 98 7.83 16.87 -10.66
C ALA A 98 7.94 16.11 -9.33
N THR A 99 8.91 16.45 -8.48
CA THR A 99 9.07 15.83 -7.14
C THR A 99 7.83 16.03 -6.26
N LYS A 100 7.23 17.24 -6.28
CA LYS A 100 5.96 17.51 -5.56
C LYS A 100 4.83 16.61 -6.06
N GLN A 101 4.73 16.38 -7.38
CA GLN A 101 3.71 15.46 -7.92
C GLN A 101 3.94 14.02 -7.46
N HIS A 102 5.18 13.54 -7.40
CA HIS A 102 5.49 12.22 -6.83
C HIS A 102 5.08 12.15 -5.35
N ALA A 103 5.47 13.12 -4.53
CA ALA A 103 5.08 13.16 -3.12
C ALA A 103 3.55 13.22 -2.93
N LYS A 104 2.82 13.89 -3.84
CA LYS A 104 1.34 13.88 -3.84
C LYS A 104 0.79 12.47 -4.08
N LYS A 105 1.34 11.75 -5.05
CA LYS A 105 0.94 10.37 -5.38
C LYS A 105 1.27 9.43 -4.24
N ASP A 106 2.45 9.55 -3.64
CA ASP A 106 2.88 8.74 -2.50
C ASP A 106 1.96 8.96 -1.30
N LYS A 107 1.58 10.21 -1.02
CA LYS A 107 0.60 10.53 0.01
C LYS A 107 -0.76 9.88 -0.27
N ALA A 108 -1.23 9.94 -1.52
CA ALA A 108 -2.49 9.29 -1.89
C ALA A 108 -2.44 7.76 -1.72
N ALA A 109 -1.35 7.13 -2.16
CA ALA A 109 -1.12 5.70 -1.98
C ALA A 109 -1.07 5.33 -0.49
N GLN A 110 -0.43 6.15 0.35
CA GLN A 110 -0.35 5.90 1.78
C GLN A 110 -1.72 6.02 2.48
N ARG A 111 -2.58 6.94 2.05
CA ARG A 111 -3.98 7.01 2.53
C ARG A 111 -4.76 5.74 2.19
N GLN A 112 -4.57 5.21 0.98
CA GLN A 112 -5.22 3.96 0.58
C GLN A 112 -4.73 2.78 1.41
N ARG A 113 -3.42 2.71 1.70
CA ARG A 113 -2.84 1.67 2.56
C ARG A 113 -3.37 1.74 3.99
N LEU A 114 -3.55 2.94 4.53
CA LEU A 114 -4.17 3.15 5.84
C LEU A 114 -5.61 2.62 5.84
N ALA A 115 -6.43 3.02 4.87
CA ALA A 115 -7.81 2.52 4.74
C ALA A 115 -7.88 0.99 4.65
N GLN A 116 -6.95 0.36 3.93
CA GLN A 116 -6.87 -1.11 3.88
C GLN A 116 -6.43 -1.75 5.20
N ALA A 117 -5.57 -1.09 5.98
CA ALA A 117 -5.18 -1.57 7.30
C ALA A 117 -6.34 -1.46 8.30
N GLU A 118 -7.07 -0.35 8.27
CA GLU A 118 -8.29 -0.15 9.05
C GLU A 118 -9.34 -1.22 8.71
N GLN A 119 -9.52 -1.54 7.42
CA GLN A 119 -10.42 -2.61 7.01
C GLN A 119 -10.00 -3.97 7.57
N ARG A 120 -8.72 -4.35 7.46
CA ARG A 120 -8.24 -5.63 8.03
C ARG A 120 -8.40 -5.71 9.54
N LEU A 121 -8.20 -4.59 10.24
CA LEU A 121 -8.45 -4.52 11.67
C LEU A 121 -9.94 -4.73 11.99
N ALA A 122 -10.85 -4.09 11.24
CA ALA A 122 -12.29 -4.27 11.41
C ALA A 122 -12.72 -5.72 11.12
N ASP A 123 -12.21 -6.33 10.06
CA ASP A 123 -12.48 -7.74 9.72
C ASP A 123 -12.03 -8.67 10.86
N CYS A 124 -10.80 -8.48 11.36
CA CYS A 124 -10.27 -9.23 12.48
C CYS A 124 -11.11 -9.06 13.77
N GLN A 125 -11.63 -7.84 14.02
CA GLN A 125 -12.47 -7.57 15.18
C GLN A 125 -13.84 -8.24 15.05
N ALA A 126 -14.42 -8.24 13.84
CA ALA A 126 -15.67 -8.93 13.56
C ALA A 126 -15.55 -10.44 13.75
N GLU A 127 -14.42 -11.04 13.35
CA GLU A 127 -14.13 -12.46 13.60
C GLU A 127 -13.96 -12.80 15.10
N GLN A 128 -13.73 -11.79 15.95
CA GLN A 128 -13.56 -11.95 17.41
C GLN A 128 -14.83 -11.78 18.22
N GLN A 129 -15.94 -11.34 17.63
CA GLN A 129 -17.23 -11.36 18.32
C GLN A 129 -17.83 -12.77 18.19
N PRO A 130 -17.81 -13.61 19.25
CA PRO A 130 -18.58 -14.84 19.23
C PRO A 130 -20.07 -14.48 19.13
N ALA A 131 -20.79 -15.20 18.28
CA ALA A 131 -22.24 -15.12 18.14
C ALA A 131 -22.98 -15.45 19.45
#